data_AF-A0AAW5EU90-F1
#
_entry.id   AF-A0AAW5EU90-F1
#
_cell.length_a   1.000
_cell.length_b   1.000
_cell.length_c   1.000
_cell.angle_alpha   90.00
_cell.angle_beta   90.00
_cell.angle_gamma   90.00
#
_symmetry.space_group_name_H-M   'P 1'
#
loop_
_entity.id
_entity.type
_entity.pdbx_description
1 polymer ?
#
loop_
_entity_poly.entity_id
_entity_poly.type
_entity_poly.pdbx_seq_one_letter_code
_entity_poly.pdbx_strand_id
1 'polypeptide(L)'
;MIPYSVLSPLAEESGANVIISKTLFRFLLSEYLKSLPFDEQAYLQTNPDVDAAVHRGEIKSGHEHFLYTGFFEGRDTGGNEFDEKWYLKNNPDVVASVRRGDWTTGKEHWQAVGRAELRAPSRALVPLYDTWRQFLLNNKYK
;
A
#
# COMPACT_ATOMS: atom_id res chain seq x y z
N MET A 1 -13.37 9.80 15.71
CA MET A 1 -14.06 8.50 15.59
C MET A 1 -15.46 8.78 15.06
N ILE A 2 -15.79 8.34 13.84
CA ILE A 2 -17.13 8.50 13.26
C ILE A 2 -17.99 7.31 13.70
N PRO A 3 -19.13 7.50 14.38
CA PRO A 3 -19.99 6.39 14.79
C PRO A 3 -20.51 5.60 13.59
N TYR A 4 -20.63 4.27 13.72
CA TYR A 4 -21.19 3.43 12.66
C TYR A 4 -22.62 3.85 12.25
N SER A 5 -23.43 4.35 13.20
CA SER A 5 -24.78 4.86 12.93
C SER A 5 -24.83 6.04 11.95
N VAL A 6 -23.72 6.75 11.75
CA VAL A 6 -23.59 7.82 10.75
C VAL A 6 -23.23 7.24 9.37
N LEU A 7 -22.50 6.12 9.33
CA LEU A 7 -22.05 5.47 8.10
C LEU A 7 -23.10 4.49 7.55
N SER A 8 -23.84 3.81 8.42
CA SER A 8 -24.79 2.76 8.03
C SER A 8 -25.87 3.22 7.06
N PRO A 9 -26.40 4.46 7.09
CA PRO A 9 -27.37 4.92 6.09
C PRO A 9 -26.76 5.15 4.70
N LEU A 10 -25.43 5.20 4.58
CA LEU A 10 -24.70 5.38 3.32
C LEU A 10 -24.24 4.04 2.71
N ALA A 11 -24.69 2.94 3.31
CA ALA A 11 -24.30 1.59 3.00
C ALA A 11 -25.54 0.72 2.81
N GLU A 12 -25.47 -0.24 1.88
CA GLU A 12 -26.51 -1.24 1.67
C GLU A 12 -25.95 -2.63 2.05
N GLU A 13 -26.73 -3.40 2.81
CA GLU A 13 -26.38 -4.78 3.13
C GLU A 13 -26.82 -5.73 2.00
N SER A 14 -25.91 -6.61 1.56
CA SER A 14 -26.17 -7.60 0.53
C SER A 14 -25.52 -8.94 0.92
N GLY A 15 -26.30 -9.79 1.59
CA GLY A 15 -25.81 -11.04 2.17
C GLY A 15 -24.72 -10.77 3.21
N ALA A 16 -23.50 -11.27 2.97
CA ALA A 16 -22.35 -11.01 3.83
C ALA A 16 -21.58 -9.72 3.47
N ASN A 17 -22.06 -8.95 2.49
CA ASN A 17 -21.35 -7.80 1.95
C ASN A 17 -22.01 -6.49 2.37
N VAL A 18 -21.18 -5.45 2.47
CA VAL A 18 -21.61 -4.05 2.56
C VAL A 18 -21.25 -3.36 1.24
N ILE A 19 -22.27 -2.82 0.57
CA ILE A 19 -22.12 -2.06 -0.67
C ILE A 19 -22.08 -0.58 -0.32
N ILE A 20 -21.02 0.11 -0.73
CA ILE A 20 -20.84 1.55 -0.57
C ILE A 20 -20.35 2.19 -1.87
N SER A 21 -20.60 3.49 -2.03
CA SER A 21 -20.07 4.23 -3.18
C SER A 21 -18.54 4.24 -3.16
N LYS A 22 -17.92 4.27 -4.35
CA LYS A 22 -16.46 4.44 -4.49
C LYS A 22 -15.95 5.68 -3.74
N THR A 23 -16.74 6.76 -3.75
CA THR A 23 -16.41 8.00 -3.03
C THR A 23 -16.35 7.77 -1.53
N LEU A 24 -17.35 7.10 -0.95
CA LEU A 24 -17.35 6.78 0.48
C LEU A 24 -16.20 5.83 0.84
N PHE A 25 -15.94 4.81 0.03
CA PHE A 25 -14.82 3.91 0.23
C PHE A 25 -13.48 4.65 0.26
N ARG A 26 -13.23 5.51 -0.74
CA ARG A 26 -12.00 6.33 -0.78
C ARG A 26 -11.91 7.27 0.40
N PHE A 27 -13.00 7.93 0.78
CA PHE A 27 -13.03 8.81 1.94
C PHE A 27 -12.65 8.07 3.22
N LEU A 28 -13.28 6.92 3.52
CA LEU A 28 -12.99 6.14 4.72
C LEU A 28 -11.53 5.67 4.76
N LEU A 29 -10.98 5.22 3.63
CA LEU A 29 -9.58 4.84 3.54
C LEU A 29 -8.64 6.02 3.72
N SER A 30 -8.87 7.15 3.04
CA SER A 30 -8.03 8.34 3.18
C SER A 30 -8.06 8.89 4.60
N GLU A 31 -9.21 8.88 5.30
CA GLU A 31 -9.28 9.28 6.70
C GLU A 31 -8.54 8.32 7.64
N TYR A 32 -8.58 7.01 7.36
CA TYR A 32 -7.75 6.05 8.08
C TYR A 32 -6.26 6.30 7.85
N LEU A 33 -5.82 6.46 6.60
CA LEU A 33 -4.43 6.71 6.24
C LEU A 33 -3.88 7.99 6.89
N LYS A 34 -4.71 9.04 6.93
CA LYS A 34 -4.38 10.32 7.59
C LYS A 34 -4.09 10.17 9.09
N SER A 35 -4.63 9.13 9.73
CA SER A 35 -4.37 8.84 11.15
C SER A 35 -3.06 8.09 11.41
N LEU A 36 -2.43 7.57 10.35
CA LEU A 36 -1.17 6.86 10.46
C LEU A 36 0.02 7.84 10.46
N PRO A 37 1.13 7.50 11.13
CA PRO A 37 2.38 8.23 10.97
C PRO A 37 2.80 8.27 9.50
N PHE A 38 3.22 9.43 9.03
CA PHE A 38 3.67 9.64 7.66
C PHE A 38 4.96 10.47 7.66
N ASP A 39 6.01 9.95 7.04
CA ASP A 39 7.27 10.65 6.83
C ASP A 39 7.27 11.31 5.45
N GLU A 40 6.86 12.58 5.43
CA GLU A 40 6.78 13.32 4.17
C GLU A 40 8.13 13.51 3.49
N GLN A 41 9.21 13.66 4.26
CA GLN A 41 10.54 13.84 3.68
C GLN A 41 10.98 12.56 2.97
N ALA A 42 10.80 11.39 3.59
CA ALA A 42 11.10 10.10 2.97
C ALA A 42 10.23 9.86 1.72
N TYR A 43 8.94 10.21 1.79
CA TYR A 43 8.04 10.09 0.65
C TYR A 43 8.48 10.96 -0.53
N LEU A 44 8.81 12.23 -0.32
CA LEU A 44 9.24 13.14 -1.38
C LEU A 44 10.59 12.73 -1.97
N GLN A 45 11.53 12.25 -1.15
CA GLN A 45 12.80 11.70 -1.63
C GLN A 45 12.63 10.49 -2.56
N THR A 46 11.64 9.65 -2.30
CA THR A 46 11.36 8.45 -3.10
C THR A 46 10.41 8.71 -4.28
N ASN A 47 9.80 9.90 -4.34
CA ASN A 47 8.87 10.32 -5.38
C ASN A 47 9.23 11.71 -5.93
N PRO A 48 10.31 11.82 -6.74
CA PRO A 48 10.82 13.11 -7.23
C PRO A 48 9.80 13.90 -8.08
N ASP A 49 8.86 13.21 -8.72
CA ASP A 49 7.77 13.83 -9.46
C ASP A 49 6.82 14.60 -8.54
N VAL A 50 6.52 14.03 -7.37
CA VAL A 50 5.68 14.66 -6.34
C VAL A 50 6.43 15.81 -5.67
N ASP A 51 7.71 15.61 -5.34
CA ASP A 51 8.57 16.66 -4.78
C ASP A 51 8.62 17.89 -5.69
N ALA A 52 8.82 17.69 -6.99
CA ALA A 52 8.82 18.76 -7.95
C ALA A 52 7.45 19.47 -8.05
N ALA A 53 6.34 18.73 -7.99
CA ALA A 53 5.00 19.32 -8.01
C ALA A 53 4.69 20.15 -6.75
N VAL A 54 5.16 19.70 -5.59
CA VAL A 54 5.07 20.47 -4.33
C VAL A 54 5.89 21.77 -4.43
N HIS A 55 7.13 21.71 -4.92
CA HIS A 55 7.97 22.90 -5.12
C HIS A 55 7.38 23.91 -6.12
N ARG A 56 6.63 23.45 -7.13
CA ARG A 56 5.90 24.31 -8.07
C ARG A 56 4.58 24.85 -7.50
N GLY A 57 4.15 24.41 -6.32
CA GLY A 57 2.88 24.81 -5.70
C GLY A 57 1.64 24.20 -6.37
N GLU A 58 1.81 23.14 -7.16
CA GLU A 58 0.69 22.44 -7.83
C GLU A 58 -0.07 21.53 -6.88
N ILE A 59 0.60 21.02 -5.84
CA ILE A 59 0.06 20.18 -4.78
C ILE A 59 0.52 20.76 -3.45
N LYS A 60 -0.31 20.66 -2.40
CA LYS A 60 -0.02 21.29 -1.10
C LYS A 60 1.12 20.60 -0.35
N SER A 61 1.20 19.27 -0.43
CA SER A 61 2.17 18.46 0.31
C SER A 61 2.29 17.05 -0.26
N GLY A 62 3.40 16.37 0.01
CA GLY A 62 3.58 14.96 -0.31
C GLY A 62 2.58 14.07 0.43
N HIS A 63 2.19 14.46 1.66
CA HIS A 63 1.16 13.75 2.41
C HIS A 63 -0.21 13.85 1.74
N GLU A 64 -0.62 15.04 1.27
CA GLU A 64 -1.87 15.20 0.53
C GLU A 64 -1.87 14.34 -0.74
N HIS A 65 -0.77 14.37 -1.50
CA HIS A 65 -0.61 13.51 -2.66
C HIS A 65 -0.80 12.03 -2.29
N PHE A 66 -0.14 11.55 -1.24
CA PHE A 66 -0.23 10.16 -0.82
C PHE A 66 -1.67 9.76 -0.45
N LEU A 67 -2.38 10.58 0.34
CA LEU A 67 -3.72 10.28 0.84
C LEU A 67 -4.76 10.13 -0.27
N TYR A 68 -4.67 10.94 -1.33
CA TYR A 68 -5.73 11.02 -2.35
C TYR A 68 -5.34 10.36 -3.67
N THR A 69 -4.05 10.23 -3.94
CA THR A 69 -3.50 9.71 -5.20
C THR A 69 -2.51 8.58 -4.95
N GLY A 70 -1.38 8.86 -4.29
CA GLY A 70 -0.23 7.95 -4.20
C GLY A 70 -0.57 6.57 -3.63
N PHE A 71 -1.34 6.48 -2.54
CA PHE A 71 -1.77 5.19 -1.99
C PHE A 71 -2.56 4.35 -3.01
N PHE A 72 -3.46 4.99 -3.76
CA PHE A 72 -4.30 4.33 -4.76
C PHE A 72 -3.57 4.00 -6.07
N GLU A 73 -2.44 4.66 -6.33
CA GLU A 73 -1.46 4.25 -7.35
C GLU A 73 -0.56 3.11 -6.86
N GLY A 74 -0.69 2.71 -5.59
CA GLY A 74 0.15 1.71 -4.95
C GLY A 74 1.54 2.22 -4.59
N ARG A 75 1.77 3.54 -4.52
CA ARG A 75 3.05 4.07 -4.01
C ARG A 75 3.23 3.70 -2.54
N ASP A 76 4.48 3.45 -2.17
CA ASP A 76 4.90 3.27 -0.79
C ASP A 76 5.05 4.64 -0.12
N THR A 77 4.95 4.70 1.21
CA THR A 77 5.18 5.91 2.03
C THR A 77 6.64 6.38 2.02
N GLY A 78 7.54 5.67 1.32
CA GLY A 78 8.97 5.96 1.27
C GLY A 78 9.75 5.38 2.46
N GLY A 79 9.07 4.69 3.38
CA GLY A 79 9.64 4.15 4.61
C GLY A 79 10.31 2.77 4.49
N ASN A 80 10.93 2.34 5.60
CA ASN A 80 11.67 1.08 5.78
C ASN A 80 10.80 -0.20 5.73
N GLU A 81 9.69 -0.19 4.98
CA GLU A 81 8.82 -1.35 4.84
C GLU A 81 9.54 -2.54 4.18
N PHE A 82 10.51 -2.22 3.31
CA PHE A 82 11.27 -3.17 2.54
C PHE A 82 12.67 -3.42 3.12
N ASP A 83 12.93 -4.69 3.47
CA ASP A 83 14.25 -5.17 3.88
C ASP A 83 14.84 -6.03 2.76
N GLU A 84 15.73 -5.45 1.95
CA GLU A 84 16.36 -6.13 0.80
C GLU A 84 17.04 -7.44 1.18
N LYS A 85 17.78 -7.46 2.29
CA LYS A 85 18.53 -8.65 2.71
C LYS A 85 17.57 -9.76 3.12
N TRP A 86 16.56 -9.43 3.92
CA TRP A 86 15.56 -10.39 4.34
C TRP A 86 14.70 -10.86 3.17
N TYR A 87 14.27 -9.95 2.30
CA TYR A 87 13.42 -10.27 1.15
C TYR A 87 14.12 -11.25 0.20
N LEU A 88 15.35 -10.94 -0.21
CA LEU A 88 16.12 -11.83 -1.08
C LEU A 88 16.42 -13.18 -0.41
N LYS A 89 16.70 -13.20 0.89
CA LYS A 89 16.91 -14.45 1.64
C LYS A 89 15.68 -15.35 1.62
N ASN A 90 14.48 -14.78 1.67
CA ASN A 90 13.22 -15.54 1.72
C ASN A 90 12.59 -15.77 0.34
N ASN A 91 13.17 -15.20 -0.72
CA ASN A 91 12.71 -15.36 -2.10
C ASN A 91 13.88 -15.74 -3.03
N PRO A 92 14.35 -17.01 -3.00
CA PRO A 92 15.51 -17.44 -3.79
C PRO A 92 15.30 -17.32 -5.31
N ASP A 93 14.06 -17.39 -5.78
CA ASP A 93 13.68 -17.15 -7.16
C ASP A 93 13.98 -15.71 -7.59
N VAL A 94 13.74 -14.73 -6.70
CA VAL A 94 14.06 -13.33 -6.95
C VAL A 94 15.57 -13.12 -7.00
N VAL A 95 16.34 -13.79 -6.15
CA VAL A 95 17.81 -13.77 -6.21
C VAL A 95 18.30 -14.23 -7.58
N ALA A 96 17.72 -15.31 -8.12
CA ALA A 96 18.07 -15.80 -9.44
C ALA A 96 17.73 -14.78 -10.54
N SER A 97 16.57 -14.13 -10.46
CA SER A 97 16.13 -13.10 -11.41
C SER A 97 17.01 -11.84 -11.36
N VAL A 98 17.39 -11.38 -10.17
CA VAL A 98 18.34 -10.26 -10.00
C VAL A 98 19.71 -10.61 -10.61
N ARG A 99 20.20 -11.83 -10.38
CA ARG A 99 21.48 -12.28 -10.97
C ARG A 99 21.46 -12.37 -12.50
N ARG A 100 20.30 -12.66 -13.10
CA ARG A 100 20.13 -12.66 -14.56
C ARG A 100 20.00 -11.24 -15.15
N GLY A 101 19.78 -10.24 -14.31
CA GLY A 101 19.53 -8.86 -14.74
C GLY A 101 18.07 -8.57 -15.11
N ASP A 102 17.13 -9.47 -14.76
CA ASP A 102 15.70 -9.24 -14.98
C ASP A 102 15.17 -8.11 -14.07
N TRP A 103 15.82 -7.94 -12.90
CA TRP A 103 15.56 -6.87 -11.93
C TRP A 103 16.88 -6.33 -11.40
N THR A 104 16.95 -5.03 -11.14
CA THR A 104 18.13 -4.39 -10.54
C THR A 104 18.26 -4.74 -9.07
N THR A 105 17.12 -4.80 -8.35
CA THR A 105 17.06 -5.08 -6.90
C THR A 105 15.84 -5.94 -6.55
N GLY A 106 15.87 -6.55 -5.36
CA GLY A 106 14.71 -7.19 -4.76
C GLY A 106 13.57 -6.20 -4.52
N LYS A 107 13.87 -4.95 -4.16
CA LYS A 107 12.86 -3.88 -4.01
C LYS A 107 12.12 -3.62 -5.31
N GLU A 108 12.84 -3.53 -6.43
CA GLU A 108 12.25 -3.31 -7.75
C GLU A 108 11.30 -4.47 -8.12
N HIS A 109 11.76 -5.72 -7.97
CA HIS A 109 10.91 -6.89 -8.14
C HIS A 109 9.66 -6.83 -7.26
N TRP A 110 9.83 -6.50 -5.97
CA TRP A 110 8.69 -6.45 -5.04
C TRP A 110 7.66 -5.41 -5.45
N GLN A 111 8.10 -4.20 -5.82
CA GLN A 111 7.23 -3.12 -6.28
C GLN A 111 6.44 -3.52 -7.53
N ALA A 112 7.10 -4.19 -8.49
CA ALA A 112 6.49 -4.56 -9.76
C ALA A 112 5.63 -5.83 -9.70
N VAL A 113 6.02 -6.82 -8.88
CA VAL A 113 5.44 -8.18 -8.89
C VAL A 113 5.15 -8.69 -7.48
N GLY A 114 6.14 -8.62 -6.58
CA GLY A 114 6.06 -9.30 -5.28
C GLY A 114 4.88 -8.84 -4.41
N ARG A 115 4.46 -7.57 -4.50
CA ARG A 115 3.27 -7.06 -3.79
C ARG A 115 1.98 -7.72 -4.24
N ALA A 116 1.80 -7.87 -5.56
CA ALA A 116 0.62 -8.53 -6.13
C ALA A 116 0.59 -10.03 -5.78
N GLU A 117 1.75 -10.63 -5.57
CA GLU A 117 1.89 -12.02 -5.10
C GLU A 117 1.76 -12.18 -3.58
N LEU A 118 1.49 -11.10 -2.84
CA LEU A 118 1.45 -11.09 -1.36
C LEU A 118 2.76 -11.60 -0.73
N ARG A 119 3.90 -11.26 -1.33
CA ARG A 119 5.21 -11.48 -0.70
C ARG A 119 5.50 -10.35 0.28
N ALA A 120 5.65 -10.72 1.55
CA ALA A 120 6.00 -9.77 2.60
C ALA A 120 7.33 -9.07 2.25
N PRO A 121 7.42 -7.73 2.38
CA PRO A 121 8.64 -6.97 2.06
C PRO A 121 9.71 -7.02 3.15
N SER A 122 9.32 -7.38 4.38
CA SER A 122 10.21 -7.47 5.53
C SER A 122 9.66 -8.45 6.55
N ARG A 123 10.52 -8.87 7.49
CA ARG A 123 10.13 -9.76 8.59
C ARG A 123 8.99 -9.20 9.43
N ALA A 124 9.00 -7.89 9.68
CA ALA A 124 8.02 -7.21 10.52
C ALA A 124 6.60 -7.27 9.94
N LEU A 125 6.49 -7.35 8.61
CA LEU A 125 5.20 -7.35 7.91
C LEU A 125 4.67 -8.75 7.59
N VAL A 126 5.41 -9.82 7.91
CA VAL A 126 4.93 -11.20 7.72
C VAL A 126 3.55 -11.44 8.35
N PRO A 127 3.29 -11.09 9.63
CA PRO A 127 1.97 -11.36 10.22
C PRO A 127 0.83 -10.64 9.51
N LEU A 128 1.06 -9.41 9.02
CA LEU A 128 0.07 -8.65 8.26
C LEU A 128 -0.23 -9.35 6.92
N TYR A 129 0.80 -9.75 6.18
CA TYR A 129 0.65 -10.45 4.91
C TYR A 129 -0.02 -11.82 5.09
N ASP A 130 0.29 -12.53 6.18
CA ASP A 130 -0.38 -13.80 6.53
C ASP A 130 -1.87 -13.60 6.77
N THR A 131 -2.24 -12.54 7.49
CA THR A 131 -3.65 -12.17 7.73
C THR A 131 -4.39 -11.97 6.40
N TRP A 132 -3.79 -11.22 5.47
CA TRP A 132 -4.37 -11.01 4.15
C TRP A 132 -4.47 -12.30 3.32
N ARG A 133 -3.43 -13.13 3.33
CA ARG A 133 -3.45 -14.42 2.62
C ARG A 133 -4.57 -15.31 3.13
N GLN A 134 -4.72 -15.43 4.45
CA GLN A 134 -5.80 -16.22 5.06
C GLN A 134 -7.17 -15.66 4.71
N PHE A 135 -7.35 -14.34 4.81
CA PHE A 135 -8.61 -13.69 4.45
C PHE A 135 -8.97 -13.97 2.99
N LEU A 136 -8.04 -13.78 2.06
CA LEU A 136 -8.31 -13.97 0.63
C LEU A 136 -8.58 -15.43 0.30
N LEU A 137 -7.82 -16.38 0.85
CA LEU A 137 -8.08 -17.81 0.63
C LEU A 137 -9.46 -18.22 1.12
N ASN A 138 -9.87 -17.74 2.31
CA ASN A 138 -11.16 -18.10 2.91
C ASN A 138 -12.37 -17.46 2.21
N ASN A 139 -12.15 -16.43 1.39
CA ASN A 139 -13.20 -15.71 0.66
C ASN A 139 -13.16 -15.94 -0.86
N LYS A 140 -12.12 -16.57 -1.41
CA LYS A 140 -12.01 -16.90 -2.85
C LYS A 140 -12.79 -18.17 -3.24
N TYR A 141 -13.22 -18.96 -2.25
CA TYR A 141 -13.95 -20.22 -2.42
C TYR A 141 -15.37 -20.19 -1.83
N LYS A 142 -15.95 -19.00 -1.67
CA LYS A 142 -17.37 -18.78 -1.32
C LYS A 142 -18.04 -18.00 -2.42
#